data_AF-A0A2G4FJT9-F1
#
_entry.id   AF-A0A2G4FJT9-F1
#
_cell.length_a   1.000
_cell.length_b   1.000
_cell.length_c   1.000
_cell.angle_alpha   90.00
_cell.angle_beta   90.00
_cell.angle_gamma   90.00
#
_symmetry.space_group_name_H-M   'P 1'
#
loop_
_entity.id
_entity.type
_entity.pdbx_description
1 polymer ?
#
loop_
_entity_poly.entity_id
_entity_poly.type
_entity_poly.pdbx_seq_one_letter_code
_entity_poly.pdbx_strand_id
1 'polypeptide(L)' 'MGLIKIFSGKETIATKLQTAVEAENVMVTQRENKQNSGNTAIIELFIEEDNFMKVRDVIEDFKMNM' A
#
# COMPACT_ATOMS: atom_id res chain seq x y z
N MET A 1 2.68 17.05 -6.68
CA MET A 1 1.99 16.23 -5.67
C MET A 1 3.01 15.40 -4.91
N GLY A 2 2.67 14.95 -3.71
CA GLY A 2 3.52 14.07 -2.91
C GLY A 2 3.03 12.62 -2.95
N LEU A 3 3.93 11.72 -2.53
CA LEU A 3 3.55 10.35 -2.22
C LEU A 3 2.86 10.30 -0.85
N ILE A 4 1.70 9.66 -0.79
CA ILE A 4 0.99 9.36 0.47
C ILE A 4 1.11 7.87 0.80
N LYS A 5 1.20 7.54 2.10
CA LYS A 5 1.23 6.15 2.55
C LYS A 5 -0.19 5.60 2.64
N ILE A 6 -0.43 4.46 2.00
CA ILE A 6 -1.73 3.77 2.02
C ILE A 6 -1.71 2.48 2.86
N PHE A 7 -0.53 1.93 3.16
CA PHE A 7 -0.37 0.70 3.94
C PHE A 7 0.98 0.60 4.63
N SER A 8 1.02 -0.10 5.76
CA SER A 8 2.24 -0.54 6.45
C SER A 8 1.96 -1.85 7.17
N GLY A 9 2.71 -2.91 6.84
CA GLY A 9 2.46 -4.23 7.44
C GLY A 9 3.27 -5.36 6.83
N LYS A 10 2.81 -6.60 7.01
CA LYS A 10 3.48 -7.81 6.49
C LYS A 10 3.53 -7.78 4.96
N GLU A 11 4.65 -8.23 4.39
CA GLU A 11 4.87 -8.31 2.94
C GLU A 11 3.73 -9.04 2.21
N THR A 12 3.26 -10.18 2.73
CA THR A 12 2.18 -10.96 2.11
C THR A 12 0.86 -10.19 1.98
N ILE A 13 0.58 -9.25 2.88
CA ILE A 13 -0.61 -8.40 2.83
C ILE A 13 -0.33 -7.21 1.91
N ALA A 14 0.87 -6.62 1.98
CA ALA A 14 1.29 -5.53 1.10
C ALA A 14 1.21 -5.94 -0.37
N THR A 15 1.73 -7.11 -0.75
CA THR A 15 1.69 -7.61 -2.13
C THR A 15 0.25 -7.73 -2.64
N LYS A 16 -0.69 -8.23 -1.82
CA LYS A 16 -2.09 -8.35 -2.21
C LYS A 16 -2.75 -6.98 -2.45
N LEU A 17 -2.53 -6.02 -1.56
CA LEU A 17 -3.06 -4.66 -1.72
C LEU A 17 -2.42 -3.96 -2.92
N GLN A 18 -1.11 -4.11 -3.11
CA GLN A 18 -0.40 -3.58 -4.27
C GLN A 18 -1.02 -4.08 -5.57
N THR A 19 -1.23 -5.40 -5.71
CA THR A 19 -1.86 -5.98 -6.90
C THR A 19 -3.27 -5.41 -7.14
N ALA A 20 -4.07 -5.24 -6.08
CA ALA A 20 -5.42 -4.69 -6.20
C ALA A 20 -5.41 -3.22 -6.65
N VAL A 21 -4.49 -2.40 -6.11
CA VAL A 21 -4.36 -0.99 -6.48
C VAL A 21 -3.79 -0.81 -7.89
N GLU A 22 -2.80 -1.62 -8.27
CA GLU A 22 -2.19 -1.55 -9.60
C GLU A 22 -3.16 -1.99 -10.72
N ALA A 23 -4.14 -2.85 -10.42
CA ALA A 23 -5.22 -3.21 -11.35
C ALA A 23 -6.07 -2.00 -11.78
N GLU A 24 -6.12 -0.94 -10.95
CA GLU A 24 -6.78 0.33 -11.28
C GLU A 24 -5.89 1.29 -12.07
N ASN A 25 -4.79 0.82 -12.66
CA ASN A 25 -3.81 1.65 -13.38
C ASN A 25 -3.24 2.77 -12.49
N VAL A 26 -2.90 2.45 -11.24
CA VAL A 26 -2.20 3.34 -10.31
C VAL A 26 -0.87 2.71 -9.92
N MET A 27 0.22 3.45 -10.12
CA MET A 27 1.54 2.98 -9.72
C MET A 27 1.67 3.00 -8.19
N VAL A 28 2.14 1.89 -7.62
CA VAL A 28 2.44 1.78 -6.19
C VAL A 28 3.95 1.77 -5.99
N THR A 29 4.43 2.62 -5.09
CA THR A 29 5.83 2.61 -4.64
C THR A 29 5.92 1.80 -3.35
N GLN A 30 6.66 0.69 -3.40
CA GLN A 30 6.96 -0.14 -2.23
C GLN A 30 8.25 0.33 -1.55
N ARG A 31 8.26 0.36 -0.21
CA ARG A 31 9.46 0.58 0.60
C ARG A 31 9.49 -0.37 1.79
N GLU A 32 10.67 -0.91 2.10
CA GLU A 32 10.88 -1.62 3.36
C GLU A 32 11.10 -0.60 4.49
N ASN A 33 10.38 -0.76 5.61
CA ASN A 33 10.59 0.03 6.80
C ASN A 33 11.81 -0.48 7.58
N LYS A 34 12.98 0.10 7.28
CA LYS A 34 14.25 -0.21 7.94
C LYS A 34 14.36 0.27 9.39
N GLN A 35 13.42 1.10 9.87
CA GLN A 35 13.36 1.51 11.26
C GLN A 35 12.65 0.48 12.14
N ASN A 36 11.98 -0.51 11.53
CA ASN A 36 11.43 -1.63 12.27
C ASN A 36 12.58 -2.53 12.78
N SER A 37 12.76 -2.58 14.10
CA SER A 37 13.80 -3.38 14.76
C SER A 37 13.41 -4.85 14.96
N GLY A 38 12.29 -5.30 14.40
CA GLY A 38 11.80 -6.67 14.50
C GLY A 38 12.42 -7.59 13.44
N ASN A 39 12.42 -8.90 13.70
CA ASN A 39 12.94 -9.92 12.78
C ASN A 39 12.09 -10.13 11.51
N THR A 40 10.97 -9.42 11.38
CA THR A 40 10.07 -9.51 10.23
C THR A 40 10.09 -8.19 9.48
N ALA A 41 10.35 -8.24 8.17
CA ALA A 41 10.29 -7.07 7.31
C ALA A 41 8.87 -6.48 7.32
N ILE A 42 8.80 -5.15 7.47
CA ILE A 42 7.56 -4.39 7.35
C ILE A 42 7.63 -3.62 6.03
N ILE A 43 6.61 -3.81 5.21
CA ILE A 43 6.48 -3.18 3.90
C ILE A 43 5.50 -2.02 3.99
N GLU A 44 5.90 -0.88 3.43
CA GLU A 44 5.08 0.31 3.26
C GLU A 44 4.75 0.50 1.78
N LEU A 45 3.49 0.87 1.51
CA LEU A 45 3.02 1.17 0.15
C LEU A 45 2.62 2.63 0.06
N PHE A 46 3.04 3.25 -1.04
CA PHE A 46 2.77 4.64 -1.33
C PHE A 46 2.17 4.80 -2.73
N ILE A 47 1.31 5.80 -2.90
CA ILE A 47 0.78 6.24 -4.19
C ILE A 47 0.91 7.76 -4.30
N GLU A 48 0.86 8.29 -5.52
CA GLU A 48 0.67 9.72 -5.73
C GLU A 48 -0.67 10.16 -5.12
N GLU A 49 -0.67 11.28 -4.39
CA GLU A 49 -1.84 11.84 -3.71
C GLU A 49 -3.05 12.00 -4.65
N ASP A 50 -2.82 12.41 -5.90
CA ASP A 50 -3.87 12.59 -6.92
C ASP A 50 -4.62 11.31 -7.27
N ASN A 51 -3.98 10.16 -7.09
CA ASN A 51 -4.58 8.87 -7.36
C ASN A 51 -5.44 8.37 -6.20
N PHE A 52 -5.41 9.01 -5.02
CA PHE A 52 -6.08 8.50 -3.83
C PHE A 52 -7.58 8.29 -4.05
N MET A 53 -8.27 9.29 -4.61
CA MET A 53 -9.71 9.18 -4.85
C MET A 53 -10.08 8.09 -5.86
N LYS A 54 -9.17 7.72 -6.77
CA LYS A 54 -9.38 6.66 -7.75
C LYS A 54 -9.37 5.27 -7.12
N VAL A 55 -8.51 5.04 -6.13
CA VAL A 55 -8.30 3.72 -5.51
C VAL A 55 -8.82 3.63 -4.08
N ARG A 56 -9.50 4.68 -3.60
CA ARG A 56 -10.06 4.75 -2.25
C ARG A 56 -10.92 3.53 -1.94
N ASP A 57 -11.86 3.19 -2.82
CA ASP A 57 -12.81 2.10 -2.58
C ASP A 57 -12.08 0.76 -2.54
N VAL A 58 -11.11 0.52 -3.43
CA VAL A 58 -10.25 -0.68 -3.41
C VAL A 58 -9.49 -0.81 -2.08
N ILE A 59 -8.95 0.30 -1.56
CA ILE A 59 -8.21 0.32 -0.29
C ILE A 59 -9.16 0.04 0.89
N GLU A 60 -10.33 0.66 0.93
CA GLU A 60 -11.30 0.46 2.00
C GLU A 60 -11.91 -0.94 1.98
N ASP A 61 -12.28 -1.45 0.81
CA ASP A 61 -12.75 -2.83 0.64
C ASP A 61 -11.68 -3.85 1.06
N PHE A 62 -10.41 -3.61 0.72
CA PHE A 62 -9.32 -4.47 1.15
C PHE A 62 -9.23 -4.51 2.69
N LYS A 63 -9.31 -3.36 3.36
CA LYS A 63 -9.26 -3.27 4.84
C LYS A 63 -10.43 -3.98 5.50
N MET A 64 -11.63 -3.90 4.91
CA MET A 64 -12.83 -4.53 5.47
C MET A 64 -12.82 -6.07 5.33
N ASN A 65 -12.09 -6.61 4.35
CA ASN A 65 -12.02 -8.04 4.07
C ASN A 65 -10.75 -8.72 4.61
N MET A 66 -9.99 -8.05 5.48
CA MET A 66 -8.80 -8.59 6.14
C MET A 66 -9.10 -9.54 7.29
#